data_AF-J9FPB0-F1
#
_entry.id   AF-J9FPB0-F1
#
_cell.length_a   1.000
_cell.length_b   1.000
_cell.length_c   1.000
_cell.angle_alpha   90.00
_cell.angle_beta   90.00
_cell.angle_gamma   90.00
#
_symmetry.space_group_name_H-M   'P 1'
#
loop_
_entity.id
_entity.type
_entity.pdbx_description
1 polymer ?
#
loop_
_entity_poly.entity_id
_entity_poly.type
_entity_poly.pdbx_seq_one_letter_code
_entity_poly.pdbx_strand_id
1 'polypeptide(L)' 'MENTYHALRTSIKRIWSTYDEIVHQYYDLRDTTKPVDTFTAQMAERIGSTTTASPSMLEILQKQGFLKK' A
#
# COMPACT_ATOMS: atom_id res chain seq x y z
N MET A 1 -1.88 -9.21 17.06
CA MET A 1 -0.73 -9.10 17.97
C MET A 1 -1.22 -8.33 19.18
N GLU A 2 -1.16 -8.89 20.37
CA GLU A 2 -1.73 -8.23 21.55
C GLU A 2 -0.72 -7.28 22.19
N ASN A 3 -1.19 -6.05 22.46
CA ASN A 3 -0.62 -5.04 23.34
C ASN A 3 0.68 -4.33 22.91
N THR A 4 1.34 -4.69 21.80
CA THR A 4 2.47 -3.91 21.24
C THR A 4 2.61 -3.99 19.72
N TYR A 5 3.17 -2.94 19.13
CA TYR A 5 3.67 -2.99 17.75
C TYR A 5 5.01 -3.73 17.74
N HIS A 6 5.06 -4.86 17.05
CA HIS A 6 6.31 -5.60 16.91
C HIS A 6 7.13 -5.00 15.77
N ALA A 7 8.35 -4.57 16.08
CA ALA A 7 9.35 -4.25 15.07
C ALA A 7 9.52 -5.47 14.14
N LEU A 8 9.75 -5.18 12.85
CA LEU A 8 9.76 -6.15 11.75
C LEU A 8 11.03 -7.02 11.77
N ARG A 9 11.36 -7.62 12.93
CA ARG A 9 12.57 -8.41 13.17
C ARG A 9 12.50 -9.79 12.52
N THR A 10 11.30 -10.32 12.30
CA THR A 10 11.05 -11.53 11.51
C THR A 10 10.74 -11.13 10.07
N SER A 11 11.10 -11.98 9.09
CA SER A 11 10.86 -11.74 7.66
C SER A 11 9.37 -11.61 7.35
N ILE A 12 8.86 -10.39 7.43
CA ILE A 12 7.50 -10.02 7.05
C ILE A 12 7.18 -10.43 5.61
N LYS A 13 8.21 -10.59 4.78
CA LYS A 13 8.13 -11.24 3.47
C LYS A 13 7.29 -12.54 3.49
N ARG A 14 7.41 -13.37 4.52
CA ARG A 14 6.61 -14.62 4.64
C ARG A 14 5.15 -14.36 4.94
N ILE A 15 4.84 -13.34 5.74
CA ILE A 15 3.45 -12.97 6.06
C ILE A 15 2.80 -12.35 4.82
N TRP A 16 3.54 -11.50 4.11
CA TRP A 16 3.09 -10.88 2.87
C TRP A 16 2.90 -11.88 1.74
N SER A 17 3.80 -12.86 1.56
CA SER A 17 3.66 -13.85 0.49
C SER A 17 2.37 -14.66 0.60
N THR A 18 2.03 -15.13 1.81
CA THR A 18 0.76 -15.84 2.04
C THR A 18 -0.45 -14.96 1.76
N TYR A 19 -0.39 -13.68 2.13
CA TYR A 19 -1.48 -12.74 1.85
C TYR A 19 -1.63 -12.45 0.35
N ASP A 20 -0.51 -12.24 -0.34
CA ASP A 20 -0.46 -12.02 -1.79
C ASP A 20 -1.04 -13.21 -2.56
N GLU A 21 -0.73 -14.44 -2.16
CA GLU A 21 -1.30 -15.67 -2.75
C GLU A 21 -2.83 -15.71 -2.63
N ILE A 22 -3.38 -15.42 -1.43
CA ILE A 22 -4.83 -15.44 -1.19
C ILE A 22 -5.54 -14.39 -2.05
N VAL A 23 -5.00 -13.17 -2.10
CA VAL A 23 -5.61 -12.08 -2.87
C VAL A 23 -5.53 -12.36 -4.37
N HIS A 24 -4.38 -12.83 -4.85
CA HIS A 24 -4.18 -13.16 -6.26
C HIS A 24 -5.13 -14.28 -6.70
N GLN A 25 -5.21 -15.37 -5.92
CA GLN A 25 -6.14 -16.47 -6.19
C GLN A 25 -7.61 -16.01 -6.18
N TYR A 26 -8.00 -15.13 -5.25
CA TYR A 26 -9.36 -14.59 -5.20
C TYR A 26 -9.72 -13.85 -6.50
N TYR A 27 -8.81 -13.01 -7.02
CA TYR A 27 -9.08 -12.25 -8.25
C TYR A 27 -9.00 -13.13 -9.51
N ASP A 28 -8.07 -14.07 -9.58
CA ASP A 28 -7.95 -15.03 -10.69
C ASP A 28 -9.23 -15.86 -10.86
N LEU A 29 -9.83 -16.33 -9.76
CA LEU A 29 -11.08 -17.10 -9.79
C LEU A 29 -12.32 -16.23 -10.04
N ARG A 30 -12.26 -14.95 -9.67
CA ARG A 30 -13.39 -14.02 -9.79
C ARG A 30 -13.61 -13.55 -11.22
N ASP A 31 -12.53 -13.27 -11.95
CA ASP A 31 -12.59 -12.83 -13.34
C ASP A 31 -11.34 -13.30 -14.10
N THR A 32 -11.42 -14.48 -14.71
CA THR A 32 -10.32 -15.08 -15.47
C THR A 32 -9.93 -14.28 -16.71
N THR A 33 -10.71 -13.28 -17.11
CA THR A 33 -10.40 -12.39 -18.24
C THR A 33 -9.58 -11.17 -17.83
N LYS A 34 -9.41 -10.94 -16.52
CA LYS A 34 -8.69 -9.79 -15.95
C LYS A 34 -7.80 -10.25 -14.80
N PRO A 35 -6.64 -10.88 -15.11
CA PRO A 35 -5.67 -11.20 -14.07
C PRO A 35 -5.24 -9.90 -13.35
N VAL A 36 -5.16 -9.99 -12.03
CA VAL A 36 -4.81 -8.86 -11.17
C VAL A 36 -3.51 -9.20 -10.46
N ASP A 37 -2.53 -8.30 -10.47
CA ASP A 37 -1.26 -8.49 -9.78
C ASP A 37 -1.44 -8.70 -8.26
N THR A 38 -0.38 -9.18 -7.60
CA THR A 38 -0.39 -9.34 -6.15
C THR A 38 -0.65 -8.02 -5.43
N PHE A 39 -1.22 -8.11 -4.22
CA PHE A 39 -1.56 -6.92 -3.45
C PHE A 39 -0.34 -6.04 -3.19
N THR A 40 0.78 -6.62 -2.80
CA THR A 40 2.03 -5.87 -2.53
C THR A 40 2.56 -5.18 -3.79
N ALA A 41 2.45 -5.81 -4.96
CA ALA A 41 2.87 -5.21 -6.23
C ALA A 41 2.00 -3.98 -6.57
N GLN A 42 0.68 -4.11 -6.45
CA GLN A 42 -0.25 -2.98 -6.67
C GLN A 42 0.01 -1.82 -5.70
N MET A 43 0.31 -2.11 -4.44
CA MET A 43 0.62 -1.05 -3.45
C MET A 43 1.96 -0.38 -3.77
N ALA A 44 2.98 -1.14 -4.13
CA ALA A 44 4.29 -0.59 -4.51
C ALA A 44 4.18 0.34 -5.72
N GLU A 45 3.42 -0.07 -6.74
CA GLU A 45 3.14 0.76 -7.92
C GLU A 45 2.46 2.07 -7.52
N ARG A 46 1.37 2.01 -6.74
CA ARG A 46 0.60 3.20 -6.33
C ARG A 46 1.36 4.17 -5.44
N ILE A 47 2.21 3.64 -4.54
CA ILE A 47 3.08 4.47 -3.70
C ILE A 47 4.16 5.14 -4.56
N GLY A 48 4.73 4.41 -5.51
CA GLY A 48 5.74 4.94 -6.44
C GLY A 48 5.16 5.95 -7.45
N SER A 49 3.89 5.81 -7.81
CA SER A 49 3.22 6.63 -8.84
C SER A 49 2.64 7.93 -8.30
N THR A 50 3.22 8.55 -7.27
CA THR A 50 2.74 9.83 -6.74
C THR A 50 2.87 10.93 -7.80
N THR A 51 1.76 11.16 -8.52
CA THR A 51 1.63 12.13 -9.59
C THR A 51 1.95 13.53 -9.08
N THR A 52 2.96 14.13 -9.70
CA THR A 52 3.54 15.46 -9.46
C THR A 52 2.63 16.65 -9.85
N ALA A 53 1.34 16.42 -10.09
CA ALA A 53 0.47 17.40 -10.75
C ALA A 53 -0.38 18.28 -9.81
N SER A 54 -0.38 18.02 -8.50
CA SER A 54 -1.14 18.81 -7.52
C SER A 54 -0.18 19.58 -6.61
N PRO A 55 -0.48 20.83 -6.19
CA PRO A 55 0.28 21.48 -5.12
C PRO A 55 0.35 20.50 -3.96
N SER A 56 1.54 20.35 -3.38
CA SER A 56 1.74 19.34 -2.34
C SER A 56 0.67 19.55 -1.26
N MET A 57 0.00 18.47 -0.81
CA MET A 57 -1.01 18.58 0.25
C MET A 57 -0.47 19.36 1.46
N LEU A 58 0.84 19.27 1.69
CA LEU A 58 1.60 20.07 2.65
C LEU A 58 1.48 21.58 2.41
N GLU A 59 1.68 22.08 1.19
CA GLU A 59 1.51 23.50 0.87
C GLU A 59 0.09 24.01 1.12
N ILE A 60 -0.92 23.21 0.77
CA ILE A 60 -2.33 23.55 1.03
C ILE A 60 -2.57 23.66 2.54
N LEU A 61 -2.12 22.66 3.31
CA LEU A 61 -2.26 22.63 4.76
C LEU A 61 -1.53 23.81 5.43
N GLN A 62 -0.34 24.15 4.96
CA GLN A 62 0.44 25.29 5.46
C GLN A 62 -0.25 26.63 5.18
N LYS A 63 -0.82 26.81 3.98
CA LYS A 63 -1.63 28.00 3.65
C LYS A 63 -2.85 28.16 4.56
N GLN A 64 -3.42 27.05 5.03
CA GLN A 64 -4.54 27.03 5.96
C GLN A 64 -4.13 27.18 7.43
N GLY A 65 -2.82 27.30 7.72
CA GLY A 65 -2.30 27.47 9.08
C GLY A 65 -2.09 26.18 9.86
N PHE A 66 -2.19 25.02 9.21
CA PHE A 66 -1.82 23.72 9.79
C PHE A 66 -0.35 23.38 9.52
N LEU A 67 0.26 22.57 10.38
CA LEU A 67 1.65 22.08 10.20
C LEU A 67 2.64 23.22 9.88
N LYS A 68 2.53 24.33 10.63
CA LYS A 68 3.37 25.52 10.49
C LYS A 68 4.85 25.14 10.63
N LYS A 69 5.71 25.73 9.81
CA LYS A 69 7.16 25.65 9.97
C LYS A 69 7.61 26.39 11.22
#